data_AF-A0A9W9YHR4-F1
#
_entry.id   AF-A0A9W9YHR4-F1
#
_cell.length_a   1.000
_cell.length_b   1.000
_cell.length_c   1.000
_cell.angle_alpha   90.00
_cell.angle_beta   90.00
_cell.angle_gamma   90.00
#
_symmetry.space_group_name_H-M   'P 1'
#
loop_
_entity.id
_entity.type
_entity.pdbx_description
1 polymer ?
#
loop_
_entity_poly.entity_id
_entity_poly.type
_entity_poly.pdbx_seq_one_letter_code
_entity_poly.pdbx_strand_id
1 'polypeptide(L)'
;MYPERDFDLSNWLKFWLMNGTIPLTTLNCQRVPLDDGTIADAWHHQVICGVSKDGVHLTNPERVTPFDVISKELCSESVLLIRRHDILQRWSNNLDYSCWNSAGNRWIEFKVQEQIDRTVKEETLLLLHGSELKYRELLTTHITIPAAYKSGITLFALRDSKAHKRLQHASELPLKFAYKEIDHMEQSSYSESNLSVNV
;
A
#
# COMPACT_ATOMS: atom_id res chain seq x y z
N MET A 1 0.89 7.70 -0.37
CA MET A 1 1.46 8.81 -1.12
C MET A 1 1.93 8.28 -2.46
N TYR A 2 1.05 7.51 -3.11
CA TYR A 2 1.24 6.99 -4.44
C TYR A 2 0.25 7.72 -5.37
N PRO A 3 0.66 8.16 -6.56
CA PRO A 3 2.03 8.15 -7.09
C PRO A 3 3.00 9.02 -6.28
N GLU A 4 4.29 8.84 -6.53
CA GLU A 4 5.37 9.48 -5.77
C GLU A 4 5.26 11.02 -5.81
N ARG A 5 5.48 11.66 -4.65
CA ARG A 5 5.37 13.12 -4.47
C ARG A 5 6.75 13.76 -4.34
N ASP A 6 6.88 14.99 -4.81
CA ASP A 6 8.13 15.77 -4.80
C ASP A 6 8.17 16.73 -3.61
N PHE A 7 8.59 16.23 -2.45
CA PHE A 7 8.63 17.01 -1.22
C PHE A 7 9.62 16.41 -0.21
N ASP A 8 10.02 17.21 0.78
CA ASP A 8 10.82 16.75 1.90
C ASP A 8 9.92 16.24 3.04
N LEU A 9 9.85 14.91 3.17
CA LEU A 9 9.04 14.24 4.20
C LEU A 9 9.43 14.66 5.63
N SER A 10 10.72 14.87 5.90
CA SER A 10 11.21 15.23 7.24
C SER A 10 10.71 16.61 7.65
N ASN A 11 10.94 17.60 6.79
CA ASN A 11 10.53 18.97 7.05
C ASN A 11 9.01 19.13 7.04
N TRP A 12 8.31 18.42 6.15
CA TRP A 12 6.85 18.41 6.10
C TRP A 12 6.23 17.83 7.38
N LEU A 13 6.70 16.68 7.86
CA LEU A 13 6.19 16.09 9.11
C LEU A 13 6.50 16.97 10.32
N LYS A 14 7.73 17.50 10.43
CA LYS A 14 8.10 18.42 11.52
C LYS A 14 7.16 19.62 11.58
N PHE A 15 6.89 20.24 10.42
CA PHE A 15 5.96 21.36 10.34
C PHE A 15 4.59 21.00 10.91
N TRP A 16 4.02 19.88 10.48
CA TRP A 16 2.67 19.48 10.90
C TRP A 16 2.59 19.07 12.37
N LEU A 17 3.58 18.34 12.88
CA LEU A 17 3.67 17.97 14.29
C LEU A 17 3.78 19.23 15.18
N MET A 18 4.68 20.16 14.83
CA MET A 18 4.86 21.41 15.59
C MET A 18 3.62 22.32 15.53
N ASN A 19 2.79 22.18 14.51
CA ASN A 19 1.53 22.93 14.39
C ASN A 19 0.34 22.22 15.04
N GLY A 20 0.56 21.13 15.79
CA GLY A 20 -0.48 20.48 16.59
C GLY A 20 -1.36 19.50 15.82
N THR A 21 -0.87 18.94 14.72
CA THR A 21 -1.52 17.80 14.06
C THR A 21 -0.99 16.47 14.58
N ILE A 22 -1.79 15.42 14.43
CA ILE A 22 -1.43 14.03 14.72
C ILE A 22 -1.41 13.28 13.38
N PRO A 23 -0.22 12.98 12.83
CA PRO A 23 -0.10 12.19 11.61
C PRO A 23 -0.30 10.71 11.90
N LEU A 24 -1.18 10.08 11.11
CA LEU A 24 -1.36 8.63 11.05
C LEU A 24 -0.91 8.13 9.68
N THR A 25 0.03 7.21 9.64
CA THR A 25 0.46 6.57 8.40
C THR A 25 -0.37 5.33 8.13
N THR A 26 -0.71 5.12 6.85
CA THR A 26 -1.12 3.82 6.31
C THR A 26 0.04 3.28 5.48
N LEU A 27 0.69 2.24 5.98
CA LEU A 27 1.96 1.69 5.48
C LEU A 27 1.73 0.35 4.79
N ASN A 28 2.30 0.18 3.59
CA ASN A 28 2.45 -1.14 3.00
C ASN A 28 3.80 -1.74 3.42
N CYS A 29 3.82 -2.47 4.54
CA CYS A 29 5.03 -3.11 5.04
C CYS A 29 5.53 -4.24 4.12
N GLN A 30 4.74 -4.69 3.16
CA GLN A 30 5.15 -5.72 2.19
C GLN A 30 6.15 -5.19 1.14
N ARG A 31 6.35 -3.87 1.08
CA ARG A 31 7.30 -3.20 0.18
C ARG A 31 8.74 -3.27 0.67
N VAL A 32 8.94 -3.56 1.95
CA VAL A 32 10.26 -3.65 2.57
C VAL A 32 10.34 -5.00 3.28
N PRO A 33 10.96 -6.01 2.65
CA PRO A 33 11.22 -7.30 3.30
C PRO A 33 12.03 -7.12 4.58
N LEU A 34 11.82 -8.01 5.53
CA LEU A 34 12.64 -8.14 6.73
C LEU A 34 14.06 -8.62 6.36
N ASP A 35 14.99 -8.55 7.31
CA ASP A 35 16.41 -8.88 7.09
C ASP A 35 16.63 -10.34 6.62
N ASP A 36 15.71 -11.25 6.97
CA ASP A 36 15.71 -12.65 6.54
C ASP A 36 15.04 -12.86 5.16
N GLY A 37 14.61 -11.78 4.50
CA GLY A 37 13.89 -11.79 3.24
C GLY A 37 12.38 -12.02 3.39
N THR A 38 11.86 -12.17 4.61
CA THR A 38 10.44 -12.40 4.86
C THR A 38 9.62 -11.16 4.48
N ILE A 39 8.55 -11.37 3.70
CA ILE A 39 7.58 -10.33 3.38
C ILE A 39 6.50 -10.28 4.47
N ALA A 40 6.20 -9.08 4.95
CA ALA A 40 5.09 -8.85 5.87
C ALA A 40 3.77 -9.37 5.28
N ASP A 41 2.83 -9.77 6.12
CA ASP A 41 1.52 -10.31 5.70
C ASP A 41 0.42 -9.25 5.59
N ALA A 42 0.66 -8.04 6.11
CA ALA A 42 -0.36 -7.02 6.24
C ALA A 42 0.13 -5.59 6.02
N TRP A 43 -0.84 -4.72 5.79
CA TRP A 43 -0.70 -3.27 5.89
C TRP A 43 -0.85 -2.83 7.35
N HIS A 44 -0.16 -1.76 7.74
CA HIS A 44 -0.22 -1.25 9.11
C HIS A 44 -0.63 0.21 9.17
N HIS A 45 -1.41 0.55 10.21
CA HIS A 45 -1.70 1.92 10.60
C HIS A 45 -0.84 2.29 11.81
N GLN A 46 -0.10 3.39 11.72
CA GLN A 46 0.84 3.80 12.77
C GLN A 46 0.73 5.29 13.04
N VAL A 47 0.63 5.68 14.31
CA VAL A 47 0.71 7.09 14.69
C VAL A 47 2.18 7.50 14.70
N ILE A 48 2.47 8.63 14.05
CA ILE A 48 3.78 9.28 14.13
C ILE A 48 3.80 10.16 15.38
N CYS A 49 4.70 9.88 16.31
CA CYS A 49 4.88 10.68 17.52
C CYS A 49 6.03 11.69 17.41
N GLY A 50 6.91 11.55 16.41
CA GLY A 50 8.08 12.42 16.28
C GLY A 50 8.88 12.21 15.01
N VAL A 51 9.82 13.12 14.77
CA VAL A 51 10.76 13.07 13.66
C VAL A 51 12.13 13.48 14.16
N SER A 52 13.15 12.72 13.80
CA SER A 52 14.55 12.98 14.16
C SER A 52 15.46 12.90 12.93
N LYS A 53 16.77 13.03 13.15
CA LYS A 53 17.78 12.79 12.10
C LYS A 53 17.78 11.33 11.63
N ASP A 54 17.41 10.40 12.51
CA ASP A 54 17.48 8.95 12.28
C ASP A 54 16.20 8.42 11.59
N GLY A 55 15.14 9.23 11.52
CA GLY A 55 13.89 8.87 10.84
C GLY A 55 12.62 9.32 11.57
N VAL A 56 11.53 8.65 11.22
CA VAL A 56 10.18 8.88 11.75
C VAL A 56 9.93 7.96 12.94
N HIS A 57 9.45 8.53 14.04
CA HIS A 57 9.14 7.79 15.27
C HIS A 57 7.70 7.29 15.21
N LEU A 58 7.51 5.98 15.24
CA LEU A 58 6.23 5.27 15.23
C LEU A 58 5.96 4.67 16.61
N THR A 59 4.70 4.35 16.90
CA THR A 59 4.24 4.05 18.27
C THR A 59 3.81 2.60 18.51
N ASN A 60 3.66 1.75 17.48
CA ASN A 60 3.19 0.37 17.65
C ASN A 60 3.91 -0.66 16.75
N PRO A 61 5.04 -1.26 17.18
CA PRO A 61 5.76 -0.93 18.41
C PRO A 61 6.46 0.41 18.30
N GLU A 62 6.90 0.94 19.44
CA GLU A 62 7.77 2.11 19.46
C GLU A 62 9.05 1.81 18.67
N ARG A 63 9.27 2.56 17.58
CA ARG A 63 10.44 2.38 16.72
C ARG A 63 10.74 3.64 15.93
N VAL A 64 12.00 3.78 15.54
CA VAL A 64 12.42 4.79 14.56
C VAL A 64 12.61 4.13 13.21
N THR A 65 11.87 4.57 12.21
CA THR A 65 11.96 4.05 10.84
C THR A 65 12.70 5.07 9.95
N PRO A 66 13.83 4.68 9.33
CA PRO A 66 14.57 5.53 8.40
C PRO A 66 13.70 6.07 7.26
N PHE A 67 14.02 7.26 6.76
CA PHE A 67 13.22 7.94 5.74
C PHE A 67 13.16 7.16 4.42
N ASP A 68 14.25 6.52 4.01
CA ASP A 68 14.33 5.72 2.78
C ASP A 68 13.51 4.43 2.89
N VAL A 69 13.34 3.89 4.09
CA VAL A 69 12.48 2.73 4.39
C VAL A 69 11.02 3.16 4.39
N ILE A 70 10.64 4.12 5.25
CA ILE A 70 9.22 4.50 5.41
C ILE A 70 8.65 5.11 4.13
N SER A 71 9.47 5.79 3.32
CA SER A 71 9.01 6.35 2.04
C SER A 71 8.58 5.27 1.05
N LYS A 72 9.23 4.08 1.05
CA LYS A 72 8.83 2.94 0.22
C LYS A 72 7.49 2.35 0.65
N GLU A 73 7.26 2.29 1.95
CA GLU A 73 5.98 1.81 2.52
C GLU A 73 4.85 2.82 2.31
N LEU A 74 5.15 4.11 2.40
CA LEU A 74 4.23 5.23 2.20
C LEU A 74 3.93 5.51 0.72
N CYS A 75 4.81 5.13 -0.20
CA CYS A 75 4.62 5.27 -1.64
C CYS A 75 4.42 3.90 -2.28
N SER A 76 3.29 3.27 -1.94
CA SER A 76 2.87 1.99 -2.50
C SER A 76 1.53 2.12 -3.22
N GLU A 77 1.40 1.43 -4.34
CA GLU A 77 0.10 1.12 -4.91
C GLU A 77 -0.81 0.43 -3.89
N SER A 78 -2.11 0.55 -4.10
CA SER A 78 -3.15 -0.08 -3.29
C SER A 78 -3.27 -1.57 -3.66
N VAL A 79 -2.29 -2.36 -3.21
CA VAL A 79 -2.13 -3.80 -3.48
C VAL A 79 -1.75 -4.57 -2.21
N LEU A 80 -2.22 -5.81 -2.09
CA LEU A 80 -1.90 -6.71 -0.99
C LEU A 80 -1.35 -8.03 -1.56
N LEU A 81 -0.23 -8.48 -1.03
CA LEU A 81 0.35 -9.78 -1.33
C LEU A 81 -0.20 -10.82 -0.38
N ILE A 82 -0.72 -11.93 -0.92
CA ILE A 82 -1.25 -13.06 -0.15
C ILE A 82 -0.33 -14.25 -0.34
N ARG A 83 0.12 -14.85 0.77
CA ARG A 83 1.06 -15.97 0.77
C ARG A 83 0.44 -17.21 0.10
N ARG A 84 1.28 -17.96 -0.62
CA ARG A 84 0.93 -19.28 -1.19
C ARG A 84 0.23 -20.18 -0.19
N HIS A 85 0.78 -20.28 1.01
CA HIS A 85 0.25 -21.14 2.07
C HIS A 85 -1.20 -20.80 2.42
N ASP A 86 -1.53 -19.51 2.56
CA ASP A 86 -2.87 -19.05 2.92
C ASP A 86 -3.92 -19.37 1.85
N ILE A 87 -3.50 -19.35 0.58
CA ILE A 87 -4.33 -19.72 -0.57
C ILE A 87 -4.61 -21.22 -0.51
N LEU A 88 -3.56 -22.04 -0.48
CA LEU A 88 -3.67 -23.50 -0.53
C LEU A 88 -4.45 -24.07 0.66
N GLN A 89 -4.34 -23.46 1.84
CA GLN A 89 -5.08 -23.88 3.04
C GLN A 89 -6.60 -23.68 2.90
N ARG A 90 -7.03 -22.66 2.14
CA ARG A 90 -8.45 -22.27 2.01
C ARG A 90 -9.06 -22.64 0.68
N TRP A 91 -8.24 -23.04 -0.29
CA TRP A 91 -8.69 -23.33 -1.63
C TRP A 91 -9.59 -24.58 -1.69
N SER A 92 -10.61 -24.54 -2.53
CA SER A 92 -11.45 -25.69 -2.85
C SER A 92 -11.98 -25.60 -4.28
N ASN A 93 -12.37 -26.75 -4.85
CA ASN A 93 -12.98 -26.83 -6.19
C ASN A 93 -14.35 -26.13 -6.29
N ASN A 94 -14.96 -25.75 -5.17
CA ASN A 94 -16.32 -25.19 -5.10
C ASN A 94 -16.31 -23.69 -4.77
N LEU A 95 -15.19 -23.00 -4.95
CA LEU A 95 -15.11 -21.57 -4.70
C LEU A 95 -15.95 -20.79 -5.74
N ASP A 96 -16.79 -19.89 -5.24
CA ASP A 96 -17.54 -18.94 -6.06
C ASP A 96 -16.81 -17.60 -6.10
N TYR A 97 -16.43 -17.16 -7.31
CA TYR A 97 -15.77 -15.89 -7.57
C TYR A 97 -16.73 -14.79 -8.03
N SER A 98 -18.04 -15.05 -8.05
CA SER A 98 -19.05 -14.10 -8.53
C SER A 98 -19.00 -12.74 -7.83
N CYS A 99 -18.62 -12.72 -6.54
CA CYS A 99 -18.50 -11.51 -5.74
C CYS A 99 -17.41 -10.54 -6.22
N TRP A 100 -16.44 -11.00 -7.01
CA TRP A 100 -15.38 -10.15 -7.56
C TRP A 100 -15.90 -9.22 -8.65
N ASN A 101 -16.94 -9.64 -9.38
CA ASN A 101 -17.61 -8.79 -10.37
C ASN A 101 -18.29 -7.59 -9.72
N SER A 102 -18.78 -7.75 -8.49
CA SER A 102 -19.38 -6.66 -7.70
C SER A 102 -18.38 -5.83 -6.90
N ALA A 103 -17.18 -6.36 -6.62
CA ALA A 103 -16.13 -5.69 -5.83
C ALA A 103 -15.26 -4.71 -6.65
N GLY A 104 -15.55 -4.55 -7.94
CA GLY A 104 -14.90 -3.60 -8.85
C GLY A 104 -13.90 -4.25 -9.81
N ASN A 105 -13.59 -3.53 -10.90
CA ASN A 105 -12.80 -4.03 -12.03
C ASN A 105 -11.38 -4.48 -11.67
N ARG A 106 -10.82 -4.04 -10.54
CA ARG A 106 -9.42 -4.31 -10.17
C ARG A 106 -9.12 -5.79 -9.90
N TRP A 107 -10.09 -6.57 -9.42
CA TRP A 107 -9.89 -8.02 -9.24
C TRP A 107 -9.71 -8.75 -10.58
N ILE A 108 -10.46 -8.31 -11.59
CA ILE A 108 -10.35 -8.80 -12.97
C ILE A 108 -9.06 -8.28 -13.63
N GLU A 109 -8.75 -6.99 -13.47
CA GLU A 109 -7.52 -6.37 -13.95
C GLU A 109 -6.28 -7.12 -13.45
N PHE A 110 -6.27 -7.46 -12.16
CA PHE A 110 -5.17 -8.19 -11.54
C PHE A 110 -5.21 -9.70 -11.84
N LYS A 111 -6.25 -10.17 -12.53
CA LYS A 111 -6.41 -11.59 -12.90
C LYS A 111 -6.25 -12.52 -11.71
N VAL A 112 -6.87 -12.16 -10.59
CA VAL A 112 -6.65 -12.86 -9.31
C VAL A 112 -7.01 -14.35 -9.42
N GLN A 113 -8.06 -14.69 -10.18
CA GLN A 113 -8.43 -16.08 -10.43
C GLN A 113 -7.29 -16.87 -11.06
N GLU A 114 -6.70 -16.33 -12.13
CA GLU A 114 -5.61 -16.98 -12.87
C GLU A 114 -4.37 -17.17 -11.98
N GLN A 115 -4.11 -16.24 -11.06
CA GLN A 115 -3.02 -16.35 -10.09
C GLN A 115 -3.25 -17.51 -9.09
N ILE A 116 -4.49 -17.68 -8.60
CA ILE A 116 -4.87 -18.79 -7.73
C ILE A 116 -4.77 -20.12 -8.47
N ASP A 117 -5.35 -20.21 -9.67
CA ASP A 117 -5.35 -21.42 -10.48
C ASP A 117 -3.92 -21.88 -10.79
N ARG A 118 -3.01 -20.93 -11.08
CA ARG A 118 -1.59 -21.21 -11.24
C ARG A 118 -0.96 -21.77 -9.97
N THR A 119 -1.23 -21.15 -8.82
CA THR A 119 -0.70 -21.57 -7.52
C THR A 119 -1.10 -23.01 -7.19
N VAL A 120 -2.37 -23.36 -7.41
CA VAL A 120 -2.92 -24.70 -7.18
C VAL A 120 -2.36 -25.72 -8.17
N LYS A 121 -2.22 -25.34 -9.45
CA LYS A 121 -1.60 -26.18 -10.47
C LYS A 121 -0.14 -26.51 -10.13
N GLU A 122 0.63 -25.51 -9.70
CA GLU A 122 2.00 -25.71 -9.23
C GLU A 122 2.05 -26.70 -8.06
N GLU A 123 1.13 -26.60 -7.10
CA GLU A 123 1.08 -27.50 -5.94
C GLU A 123 0.77 -28.95 -6.35
N THR A 124 -0.22 -29.10 -7.25
CA THR A 124 -0.61 -30.41 -7.76
C THR A 124 0.56 -31.09 -8.50
N LEU A 125 1.31 -30.34 -9.32
CA LEU A 125 2.48 -30.87 -10.02
C LEU A 125 3.60 -31.27 -9.06
N LEU A 126 3.84 -30.49 -8.00
CA LEU A 126 4.81 -30.84 -6.95
C LEU A 126 4.43 -32.14 -6.24
N LEU A 127 3.15 -32.34 -5.92
CA LEU A 127 2.67 -33.56 -5.28
C LEU A 127 2.77 -34.79 -6.18
N LEU A 128 2.51 -34.63 -7.48
CA LEU A 128 2.54 -35.74 -8.46
C LEU A 128 3.95 -36.16 -8.86
N HIS A 129 4.88 -35.21 -8.98
CA HIS A 129 6.21 -35.45 -9.53
C HIS A 129 7.35 -35.31 -8.50
N GLY A 130 7.03 -34.98 -7.25
CA GLY A 130 8.00 -34.80 -6.17
C GLY A 130 8.98 -33.64 -6.40
N SER A 131 10.09 -33.66 -5.66
CA SER A 131 11.13 -32.63 -5.72
C SER A 131 12.14 -32.80 -6.86
N GLU A 132 11.94 -33.75 -7.77
CA GLU A 132 12.89 -34.06 -8.86
C GLU A 132 12.91 -33.03 -9.99
N LEU A 133 12.09 -31.98 -9.89
CA LEU A 133 11.99 -30.98 -10.93
C LEU A 133 12.62 -29.64 -10.52
N LYS A 134 13.29 -29.04 -11.50
CA LYS A 134 13.73 -27.63 -11.57
C LYS A 134 12.61 -26.58 -11.33
N TYR A 135 11.42 -26.99 -10.88
CA TYR A 135 10.26 -26.12 -10.66
C TYR A 135 10.28 -25.37 -9.32
N ARG A 136 11.14 -25.74 -8.36
CA ARG A 136 11.25 -24.99 -7.09
C ARG A 136 11.60 -23.51 -7.30
N GLU A 137 12.41 -23.20 -8.30
CA GLU A 137 12.78 -21.82 -8.66
C GLU A 137 11.65 -21.05 -9.36
N LEU A 138 10.55 -21.72 -9.73
CA LEU A 138 9.41 -21.15 -10.45
C LEU A 138 8.15 -21.04 -9.58
N LEU A 139 8.23 -21.37 -8.29
CA LEU A 139 7.04 -21.37 -7.43
C LEU A 139 6.59 -19.96 -7.10
N THR A 140 5.32 -19.71 -7.39
CA THR A 140 4.64 -18.49 -6.97
C THR A 140 4.56 -18.49 -5.44
N THR A 141 5.27 -17.55 -4.79
CA THR A 141 5.29 -17.42 -3.32
C THR A 141 4.13 -16.60 -2.80
N HIS A 142 3.65 -15.63 -3.60
CA HIS A 142 2.54 -14.75 -3.28
C HIS A 142 1.72 -14.45 -4.53
N ILE A 143 0.42 -14.21 -4.35
CA ILE A 143 -0.43 -13.57 -5.36
C ILE A 143 -0.67 -12.12 -4.97
N THR A 144 -1.01 -11.28 -5.94
CA THR A 144 -1.35 -9.88 -5.73
C THR A 144 -2.85 -9.68 -5.86
N ILE A 145 -3.46 -9.06 -4.85
CA ILE A 145 -4.87 -8.63 -4.89
C ILE A 145 -4.99 -7.12 -4.69
N PRO A 146 -6.11 -6.49 -5.12
CA PRO A 146 -6.40 -5.11 -4.76
C PRO A 146 -6.50 -4.94 -3.24
N ALA A 147 -5.82 -3.95 -2.68
CA ALA A 147 -6.01 -3.61 -1.26
C ALA A 147 -7.22 -2.68 -1.10
N ALA A 148 -7.84 -2.70 0.09
CA ALA A 148 -8.83 -1.70 0.50
C ALA A 148 -8.20 -0.38 0.98
N TYR A 149 -6.87 -0.38 1.16
CA TYR A 149 -6.12 0.73 1.74
C TYR A 149 -5.33 1.49 0.66
N LYS A 150 -5.16 2.79 0.87
CA LYS A 150 -4.20 3.61 0.12
C LYS A 150 -3.04 3.97 1.04
N SER A 151 -1.82 3.82 0.55
CA SER A 151 -0.65 4.24 1.31
C SER A 151 -0.68 5.75 1.54
N GLY A 152 -0.08 6.22 2.63
CA GLY A 152 0.16 7.64 2.85
C GLY A 152 -0.02 8.08 4.29
N ILE A 153 -0.26 9.37 4.47
CA ILE A 153 -0.33 10.02 5.78
C ILE A 153 -1.64 10.79 5.86
N THR A 154 -2.46 10.47 6.85
CA THR A 154 -3.65 11.23 7.23
C THR A 154 -3.28 12.14 8.40
N LEU A 155 -3.54 13.43 8.26
CA LEU A 155 -3.30 14.42 9.31
C LEU A 155 -4.60 14.66 10.08
N PHE A 156 -4.59 14.38 11.38
CA PHE A 156 -5.68 14.72 12.28
C PHE A 156 -5.39 16.03 13.00
N ALA A 157 -6.41 16.86 13.21
CA ALA A 157 -6.32 18.07 14.00
C ALA A 157 -7.59 18.25 14.83
N LEU A 158 -7.45 18.88 15.99
CA LEU A 158 -8.61 19.27 16.79
C LEU A 158 -9.45 20.27 16.00
N ARG A 159 -10.77 20.06 15.96
CA ARG A 159 -11.71 20.98 15.30
C ARG A 159 -11.52 22.40 15.82
N ASP A 160 -11.64 23.36 14.91
CA ASP A 160 -11.48 24.81 15.14
C ASP A 160 -10.10 25.29 15.63
N SER A 161 -9.13 24.38 15.80
CA SER A 161 -7.74 24.73 16.09
C SER A 161 -7.06 25.48 14.93
N LYS A 162 -5.93 26.13 15.23
CA LYS A 162 -5.07 26.73 14.19
C LYS A 162 -4.61 25.66 13.18
N ALA A 163 -4.33 24.45 13.66
CA ALA A 163 -3.93 23.31 12.83
C ALA A 163 -5.03 22.92 11.84
N HIS A 164 -6.27 22.80 12.31
CA HIS A 164 -7.43 22.50 11.48
C HIS A 164 -7.62 23.53 10.37
N LYS A 165 -7.56 24.84 10.70
CA LYS A 165 -7.66 25.90 9.70
C LYS A 165 -6.52 25.84 8.68
N ARG A 166 -5.30 25.50 9.10
CA ARG A 166 -4.16 25.31 8.17
C ARG A 166 -4.40 24.13 7.24
N LEU A 167 -4.88 22.99 7.75
CA LEU A 167 -5.19 21.81 6.95
C LEU A 167 -6.25 22.10 5.89
N GLN A 168 -7.29 22.87 6.22
CA GLN A 168 -8.34 23.26 5.27
C GLN A 168 -7.82 24.05 4.06
N HIS A 169 -6.69 24.76 4.21
CA HIS A 169 -6.09 25.57 3.15
C HIS A 169 -4.79 24.97 2.61
N ALA A 170 -4.42 23.75 3.04
CA ALA A 170 -3.21 23.10 2.57
C ALA A 170 -3.41 22.65 1.12
N SER A 171 -2.42 22.94 0.27
CA SER A 171 -2.40 22.43 -1.10
C SER A 171 -2.01 20.95 -1.12
N GLU A 172 -2.49 20.24 -2.14
CA GLU A 172 -2.02 18.89 -2.46
C GLU A 172 -0.50 18.88 -2.71
N LEU A 173 0.15 17.78 -2.38
CA LEU A 173 1.60 17.64 -2.60
C LEU A 173 1.89 17.46 -4.09
N PRO A 174 2.91 18.15 -4.63
CA PRO A 174 3.23 18.07 -6.04
C PRO A 174 3.67 16.65 -6.43
N LEU A 175 3.25 16.20 -7.60
CA LEU A 175 3.73 14.95 -8.20
C LEU A 175 5.19 15.06 -8.60
N LYS A 176 5.94 13.97 -8.44
CA LYS A 176 7.28 13.85 -9.00
C LYS A 176 7.20 13.76 -10.53
N PHE A 177 8.12 14.43 -11.23
CA PHE A 177 8.04 14.70 -12.68
C PHE A 177 7.70 13.50 -13.57
N ALA A 178 8.16 12.29 -13.24
CA ALA A 178 7.84 11.06 -13.98
C ALA A 178 6.33 10.75 -14.05
N TYR A 179 5.52 11.28 -13.13
CA TYR A 179 4.07 11.12 -13.10
C TYR A 179 3.31 12.32 -13.66
N LYS A 180 3.97 13.46 -13.89
CA LYS A 180 3.30 14.65 -14.48
C LYS A 180 2.88 14.38 -15.93
N GLU A 181 3.67 13.62 -16.68
CA GLU A 181 3.34 13.28 -18.08
C GLU A 181 2.13 12.33 -18.20
N ILE A 182 1.97 11.40 -17.26
CA ILE A 182 0.82 10.47 -17.19
C ILE A 182 -0.46 11.23 -16.80
N ASP A 183 -0.38 12.12 -15.80
CA ASP A 183 -1.52 12.96 -15.39
C ASP A 183 -1.98 13.89 -16.51
N HIS A 184 -1.07 14.43 -17.33
CA HIS A 184 -1.46 15.23 -18.50
C HIS A 184 -2.20 14.41 -19.58
N MET A 185 -1.90 13.11 -19.70
CA MET A 185 -2.63 12.21 -20.59
C MET A 185 -4.00 11.82 -20.01
N GLU A 186 -4.10 11.53 -18.71
CA GLU A 186 -5.37 11.16 -18.05
C GLU A 186 -6.32 12.36 -17.80
N GLN A 187 -5.80 13.55 -17.53
CA GLN A 187 -6.63 14.77 -17.41
C GLN A 187 -7.24 15.19 -18.75
N SER A 188 -6.66 14.77 -19.89
CA SER A 188 -7.27 14.96 -21.20
C SER A 188 -8.47 14.03 -21.46
N SER A 189 -8.58 12.90 -20.74
CA SER A 189 -9.67 11.93 -20.86
C SER A 189 -10.75 12.05 -19.78
N TYR A 190 -10.47 12.70 -18.65
CA TYR A 190 -11.38 12.82 -17.51
C TYR A 190 -11.70 14.27 -17.10
N SER A 191 -12.00 15.13 -18.07
CA SER A 191 -12.60 16.44 -17.80
C SER A 191 -14.07 16.32 -17.36
N GLU A 192 -14.35 15.62 -16.27
CA GLU A 192 -15.57 15.81 -15.48
C GLU A 192 -15.23 15.78 -13.98
N SER A 193 -15.37 16.95 -13.38
CA SER A 193 -15.10 17.32 -11.99
C SER A 193 -15.85 16.45 -10.97
N ASN A 194 -15.13 15.87 -10.02
CA ASN A 194 -15.71 15.37 -8.76
C ASN A 194 -14.77 15.65 -7.57
N LEU A 195 -14.88 16.86 -7.03
CA LEU A 195 -14.46 17.17 -5.66
C LEU A 195 -15.51 16.57 -4.72
N SER A 196 -15.17 15.50 -4.01
CA SER A 196 -15.96 15.04 -2.86
C SER A 196 -15.31 15.55 -1.58
N VAL A 197 -15.97 16.54 -0.97
CA VAL A 197 -15.75 16.93 0.42
C VAL A 197 -16.64 16.03 1.26
N ASN A 198 -16.07 15.10 2.01
CA ASN A 198 -16.82 14.36 3.03
C ASN A 198 -16.88 15.24 4.29
N VAL A 199 -18.10 15.65 4.64
CA VAL A 199 -18.47 16.33 5.89
C VAL A 199 -18.62 15.32 7.02
#